data_AF-M1P7M2-F1
#
_entry.id   AF-M1P7M2-F1
#
_cell.length_a   1.000
_cell.length_b   1.000
_cell.length_c   1.000
_cell.angle_alpha   90.00
_cell.angle_beta   90.00
_cell.angle_gamma   90.00
#
_symmetry.space_group_name_H-M   'P 1'
#
loop_
_entity.id
_entity.type
_entity.pdbx_description
1 polymer ?
#
loop_
_entity_poly.entity_id
_entity_poly.type
_entity_poly.pdbx_seq_one_letter_code
_entity_poly.pdbx_strand_id
1 'polypeptide(L)'
;MSDFISRSEVKRIYKQVEELAREVADLSDKELKSFPGGPVIHEEILATRGLKGGSRKRQIKYLAKVLRQGPLEEMYLFVTNRKGSNLHAKKQFHEAERLRDTLINEAMEVYQECLMEQIPFEPDWESDFIREIISEHPNINEKELRQVVYQYVKTHYKFHYRELFRMMKAAVELKERIEKNS
;
A
#
# COMPACT_ATOMS: atom_id res chain seq x y z
N MET A 1 -9.43 42.15 -14.93
CA MET A 1 -10.73 41.67 -14.40
C MET A 1 -10.44 41.05 -13.05
N SER A 2 -10.79 41.73 -11.96
CA SER A 2 -10.57 41.23 -10.61
C SER A 2 -11.69 40.26 -10.25
N ASP A 3 -11.41 38.96 -10.23
CA ASP A 3 -12.34 37.98 -9.69
C ASP A 3 -12.60 38.32 -8.21
N PHE A 4 -13.80 38.78 -7.91
CA PHE A 4 -14.28 38.95 -6.55
C PHE A 4 -14.51 37.55 -5.97
N ILE A 5 -13.48 36.99 -5.34
CA ILE A 5 -13.60 35.72 -4.63
C ILE A 5 -14.54 35.92 -3.44
N SER A 6 -15.59 35.10 -3.34
CA SER A 6 -16.55 35.18 -2.25
C SER A 6 -15.90 34.81 -0.90
N ARG A 7 -16.42 35.34 0.21
CA ARG A 7 -15.96 34.97 1.57
C ARG A 7 -15.98 33.44 1.79
N SER A 8 -16.92 32.75 1.16
CA SER A 8 -17.06 31.29 1.21
C SER A 8 -15.95 30.56 0.47
N GLU A 9 -15.56 31.04 -0.72
CA GLU A 9 -14.45 30.47 -1.51
C GLU A 9 -13.11 30.69 -0.84
N VAL A 10 -12.87 31.90 -0.32
CA VAL A 10 -11.66 32.18 0.47
C VAL A 10 -11.53 31.19 1.63
N LYS A 11 -12.62 30.94 2.37
CA LYS A 11 -12.64 29.97 3.48
C LYS A 11 -12.34 28.54 3.00
N ARG A 12 -12.83 28.13 1.82
CA ARG A 12 -12.55 26.82 1.23
C ARG A 12 -11.07 26.69 0.88
N ILE A 13 -10.47 27.69 0.25
CA ILE A 13 -9.04 27.71 -0.09
C ILE A 13 -8.18 27.56 1.17
N TYR A 14 -8.47 28.35 2.22
CA TYR A 14 -7.74 28.23 3.49
C TYR A 14 -7.83 26.83 4.10
N LYS A 15 -9.01 26.21 4.04
CA LYS A 15 -9.22 24.85 4.54
C LYS A 15 -8.43 23.83 3.72
N GLN A 16 -8.43 23.95 2.40
CA GLN A 16 -7.67 23.06 1.50
C GLN A 16 -6.16 23.16 1.76
N VAL A 17 -5.62 24.36 1.94
CA VAL A 17 -4.18 24.51 2.25
C VAL A 17 -3.86 23.99 3.65
N GLU A 18 -4.76 24.13 4.63
CA GLU A 18 -4.57 23.53 5.94
C GLU A 18 -4.60 21.99 5.89
N GLU A 19 -5.45 21.41 5.04
CA GLU A 19 -5.45 19.97 4.77
C GLU A 19 -4.14 19.53 4.10
N LEU A 20 -3.66 20.26 3.09
CA LEU A 20 -2.35 20.03 2.48
C LEU A 20 -1.23 20.07 3.53
N ALA A 21 -1.24 21.06 4.42
CA ALA A 21 -0.26 21.16 5.51
C ALA A 21 -0.25 19.95 6.45
N ARG A 22 -1.42 19.36 6.73
CA ARG A 22 -1.51 18.13 7.53
C ARG A 22 -0.89 16.94 6.79
N GLU A 23 -1.16 16.81 5.50
CA GLU A 23 -0.63 15.71 4.67
C GLU A 23 0.89 15.76 4.54
N VAL A 24 1.45 16.96 4.32
CA VAL A 24 2.89 17.13 4.12
C VAL A 24 3.67 17.04 5.44
N ALA A 25 3.04 17.36 6.57
CA ALA A 25 3.64 17.19 7.89
C ALA A 25 4.02 15.73 8.21
N ASP A 26 3.34 14.77 7.57
CA ASP A 26 3.54 13.33 7.76
C ASP A 26 4.30 12.68 6.58
N LEU A 27 5.03 13.46 5.79
CA LEU A 27 5.98 12.91 4.80
C LEU A 27 7.11 12.18 5.53
N SER A 28 7.61 11.09 4.95
CA SER A 28 8.88 10.45 5.33
C SER A 28 10.09 11.24 4.83
N ASP A 29 11.29 10.95 5.32
CA ASP A 29 12.53 11.59 4.83
C ASP A 29 12.75 11.39 3.33
N LYS A 30 12.38 10.20 2.82
CA LYS A 30 12.48 9.90 1.40
C LYS A 30 11.52 10.77 0.58
N GLU A 31 10.27 10.88 1.01
CA GLU A 31 9.27 11.69 0.31
C GLU A 31 9.58 13.18 0.41
N LEU A 32 10.09 13.65 1.56
CA LEU A 32 10.48 15.04 1.77
C LEU A 32 11.60 15.46 0.80
N LYS A 33 12.60 14.61 0.54
CA LYS A 33 13.66 14.90 -0.44
C LYS A 33 13.13 15.18 -1.85
N SER A 34 12.02 14.54 -2.23
CA SER A 34 11.36 14.73 -3.53
C SER A 34 10.22 15.75 -3.50
N PHE A 35 9.89 16.30 -2.32
CA PHE A 35 8.76 17.19 -2.17
C PHE A 35 9.09 18.56 -2.81
N PRO A 36 8.21 19.10 -3.69
CA PRO A 36 8.43 20.38 -4.38
C PRO A 36 8.17 21.56 -3.43
N GLY A 37 8.99 21.66 -2.39
CA GLY A 37 9.00 22.76 -1.43
C GLY A 37 10.41 23.29 -1.27
N GLY A 38 10.55 24.60 -1.07
CA GLY A 38 11.84 25.21 -0.75
C GLY A 38 12.35 24.82 0.64
N PRO A 39 13.60 25.19 0.99
CA PRO A 39 14.24 24.81 2.25
C PRO A 39 13.42 25.23 3.48
N VAL A 40 12.81 26.41 3.45
CA VAL A 40 11.93 26.90 4.53
C VAL A 40 10.76 25.94 4.76
N ILE A 41 10.09 25.47 3.71
CA ILE A 41 8.97 24.54 3.86
C ILE A 41 9.44 23.18 4.39
N HIS A 42 10.62 22.73 3.98
CA HIS A 42 11.20 21.49 4.48
C HIS A 42 11.50 21.55 5.97
N GLU A 43 12.12 22.64 6.43
CA GLU A 43 12.39 22.88 7.86
C GLU A 43 11.10 22.87 8.67
N GLU A 44 10.04 23.54 8.19
CA GLU A 44 8.76 23.60 8.88
C GLU A 44 8.03 22.24 8.92
N ILE A 45 8.17 21.42 7.87
CA ILE A 45 7.68 20.03 7.87
C ILE A 45 8.41 19.23 8.96
N LEU A 46 9.74 19.31 9.01
CA LEU A 46 10.56 18.61 10.02
C LEU A 46 10.21 19.06 11.45
N ALA A 47 10.07 20.37 11.65
CA ALA A 47 9.65 20.95 12.93
C ALA A 47 8.26 20.45 13.38
N THR A 48 7.39 20.05 12.45
CA THR A 48 6.04 19.54 12.77
C THR A 48 6.06 18.10 13.30
N ARG A 49 6.97 17.24 12.81
CA ARG A 49 6.95 15.78 13.09
C ARG A 49 7.09 15.42 14.57
N GLY A 50 7.88 16.18 15.34
CA GLY A 50 8.11 15.92 16.77
C GLY A 50 7.01 16.44 17.70
N LEU A 51 6.08 17.25 17.19
CA LEU A 51 5.08 17.95 18.00
C LEU A 51 3.84 17.08 18.23
N LYS A 52 3.16 17.30 19.37
CA LYS A 52 1.92 16.60 19.75
C LYS A 52 0.84 17.55 20.23
N GLY A 53 -0.41 17.14 20.11
CA GLY A 53 -1.57 17.87 20.64
C GLY A 53 -1.67 19.31 20.11
N GLY A 54 -1.82 20.28 21.01
CA GLY A 54 -2.01 21.69 20.67
C GLY A 54 -0.82 22.33 19.96
N SER A 55 0.42 21.92 20.28
CA SER A 55 1.63 22.44 19.62
C SER A 55 1.65 22.05 18.13
N ARG A 56 1.36 20.78 17.82
CA ARG A 56 1.24 20.30 16.43
C ARG A 56 0.15 21.03 15.68
N LYS A 57 -1.02 21.23 16.29
CA LYS A 57 -2.14 21.98 15.67
C LYS A 57 -1.74 23.41 15.31
N ARG A 58 -0.98 24.10 16.17
CA ARG A 58 -0.47 25.44 15.87
C ARG A 58 0.57 25.42 14.75
N GLN A 59 1.49 24.46 14.80
CA GLN A 59 2.52 24.32 13.78
C GLN A 59 1.93 24.03 12.40
N ILE A 60 0.92 23.17 12.30
CA ILE A 60 0.20 22.91 11.04
C ILE A 60 -0.41 24.19 10.46
N LYS A 61 -0.98 25.06 11.31
CA LYS A 61 -1.52 26.35 10.84
C LYS A 61 -0.43 27.29 10.33
N TYR A 62 0.73 27.29 10.98
CA TYR A 62 1.89 28.04 10.51
C TYR A 62 2.41 27.47 9.19
N LEU A 63 2.62 26.15 9.12
CA LEU A 63 3.00 25.45 7.89
C LEU A 63 2.03 25.78 6.74
N ALA A 64 0.71 25.75 6.98
CA ALA A 64 -0.28 26.14 5.99
C ALA A 64 -0.13 27.60 5.50
N LYS A 65 0.37 28.50 6.34
CA LYS A 65 0.71 29.87 5.94
C LYS A 65 1.96 29.87 5.06
N VAL A 66 2.99 29.11 5.41
CA VAL A 66 4.25 29.01 4.65
C VAL A 66 4.02 28.33 3.29
N LEU A 67 3.20 27.28 3.22
CA LEU A 67 2.88 26.59 1.96
C LEU A 67 2.30 27.53 0.90
N ARG A 68 1.49 28.52 1.30
CA ARG A 68 0.93 29.51 0.37
C ARG A 68 1.97 30.38 -0.33
N GLN A 69 3.19 30.41 0.19
CA GLN A 69 4.30 31.17 -0.39
C GLN A 69 5.12 30.33 -1.39
N GLY A 70 4.86 29.02 -1.49
CA GLY A 70 5.54 28.12 -2.42
C GLY A 70 4.66 27.69 -3.61
N PRO A 71 5.16 26.75 -4.44
CA PRO A 71 4.44 26.23 -5.60
C PRO A 71 3.29 25.30 -5.19
N LEU A 72 2.16 25.88 -4.75
CA LEU A 72 1.01 25.13 -4.23
C LEU A 72 0.50 24.05 -5.19
N GLU A 73 0.42 24.33 -6.49
CA GLU A 73 -0.06 23.37 -7.49
C GLU A 73 0.80 22.11 -7.54
N GLU A 74 2.14 22.27 -7.56
CA GLU A 74 3.08 21.15 -7.55
C GLU A 74 2.98 20.34 -6.25
N MET A 75 2.79 21.01 -5.11
CA MET A 75 2.60 20.35 -3.81
C MET A 75 1.29 19.55 -3.76
N TYR A 76 0.20 20.09 -4.30
CA TYR A 76 -1.08 19.39 -4.41
C TYR A 76 -0.96 18.17 -5.32
N LEU A 77 -0.29 18.32 -6.46
CA LEU A 77 -0.03 17.21 -7.39
C LEU A 77 0.79 16.12 -6.71
N PHE A 78 1.85 16.50 -5.99
CA PHE A 78 2.69 15.56 -5.24
C PHE A 78 1.88 14.76 -4.21
N VAL A 79 1.08 15.44 -3.37
CA VAL A 79 0.26 14.77 -2.34
C VAL A 79 -0.83 13.90 -2.97
N THR A 80 -1.43 14.33 -4.07
CA THR A 80 -2.41 13.53 -4.81
C THR A 80 -1.77 12.25 -5.38
N ASN A 81 -0.61 12.37 -6.02
CA ASN A 81 0.13 11.22 -6.56
C ASN A 81 0.58 10.25 -5.45
N ARG A 82 1.03 10.78 -4.31
CA ARG A 82 1.36 10.01 -3.11
C ARG A 82 0.14 9.21 -2.61
N LYS A 83 -1.02 9.86 -2.46
CA LYS A 83 -2.25 9.20 -2.01
C LYS A 83 -2.71 8.12 -2.98
N GLY A 84 -2.65 8.39 -4.28
CA GLY A 84 -2.91 7.41 -5.32
C GLY A 84 -2.00 6.19 -5.19
N SER A 85 -0.69 6.43 -5.05
CA SER A 85 0.32 5.39 -4.87
C SER A 85 0.11 4.55 -3.60
N ASN A 86 -0.25 5.19 -2.48
CA ASN A 86 -0.52 4.48 -1.22
C ASN A 86 -1.79 3.64 -1.27
N LEU A 87 -2.88 4.20 -1.81
CA LEU A 87 -4.12 3.46 -2.02
C LEU A 87 -3.86 2.25 -2.92
N HIS A 88 -3.06 2.47 -3.96
CA HIS A 88 -2.68 1.46 -4.91
C HIS A 88 -1.86 0.32 -4.26
N ALA A 89 -0.80 0.63 -3.52
CA ALA A 89 -0.01 -0.35 -2.78
C ALA A 89 -0.86 -1.12 -1.75
N LYS A 90 -1.83 -0.44 -1.11
CA LYS A 90 -2.76 -1.08 -0.17
C LYS A 90 -3.68 -2.09 -0.87
N LYS A 91 -4.17 -1.78 -2.07
CA LYS A 91 -4.97 -2.72 -2.87
C LYS A 91 -4.15 -3.96 -3.23
N GLN A 92 -2.93 -3.78 -3.72
CA GLN A 92 -2.03 -4.90 -4.04
C GLN A 92 -1.74 -5.77 -2.81
N PHE A 93 -1.54 -5.14 -1.65
CA PHE A 93 -1.32 -5.87 -0.40
C PHE A 93 -2.52 -6.75 -0.05
N HIS A 94 -3.73 -6.21 -0.06
CA HIS A 94 -4.95 -6.97 0.25
C HIS A 94 -5.27 -8.04 -0.79
N GLU A 95 -4.97 -7.78 -2.06
CA GLU A 95 -5.06 -8.77 -3.14
C GLU A 95 -4.17 -9.98 -2.82
N ALA A 96 -2.91 -9.74 -2.50
CA ALA A 96 -1.96 -10.80 -2.15
C ALA A 96 -2.34 -11.54 -0.85
N GLU A 97 -2.95 -10.87 0.13
CA GLU A 97 -3.52 -11.52 1.31
C GLU A 97 -4.66 -12.47 0.93
N ARG A 98 -5.59 -12.00 0.10
CA ARG A 98 -6.72 -12.82 -0.34
C ARG A 98 -6.26 -14.06 -1.10
N LEU A 99 -5.35 -13.91 -2.07
CA LEU A 99 -4.81 -15.04 -2.82
C LEU A 99 -4.14 -16.07 -1.91
N ARG A 100 -3.31 -15.62 -0.96
CA ARG A 100 -2.68 -16.52 0.02
C ARG A 100 -3.74 -17.25 0.85
N ASP A 101 -4.71 -16.52 1.38
CA ASP A 101 -5.69 -17.08 2.32
C ASP A 101 -6.61 -18.09 1.61
N THR A 102 -7.03 -17.81 0.38
CA THR A 102 -7.77 -18.77 -0.46
C THR A 102 -6.97 -20.03 -0.71
N LEU A 103 -5.69 -19.90 -1.09
CA LEU A 103 -4.81 -21.03 -1.35
C LEU A 103 -4.60 -21.91 -0.10
N ILE A 104 -4.41 -21.28 1.05
CA ILE A 104 -4.28 -21.99 2.33
C ILE A 104 -5.58 -22.70 2.69
N ASN A 105 -6.73 -22.04 2.51
CA ASN A 105 -8.02 -22.62 2.87
C ASN A 105 -8.33 -23.86 2.03
N GLU A 106 -8.18 -23.79 0.71
CA GLU A 106 -8.36 -24.95 -0.19
C GLU A 106 -7.43 -26.10 0.22
N ALA A 107 -6.12 -25.83 0.42
CA ALA A 107 -5.18 -26.85 0.82
C ALA A 107 -5.47 -27.45 2.21
N MET A 108 -5.99 -26.65 3.14
CA MET A 108 -6.44 -27.12 4.45
C MET A 108 -7.67 -28.00 4.36
N GLU A 109 -8.64 -27.67 3.49
CA GLU A 109 -9.82 -28.48 3.22
C GLU A 109 -9.42 -29.85 2.67
N VAL A 110 -8.60 -29.89 1.61
CA VAL A 110 -8.06 -31.13 1.04
C VAL A 110 -7.29 -31.92 2.10
N TYR A 111 -6.49 -31.26 2.94
CA TYR A 111 -5.78 -31.93 4.01
C TYR A 111 -6.71 -32.58 5.04
N GLN A 112 -7.81 -31.92 5.41
CA GLN A 112 -8.81 -32.52 6.30
C GLN A 112 -9.47 -33.75 5.67
N GLU A 113 -9.80 -33.69 4.38
CA GLU A 113 -10.34 -34.83 3.64
C GLU A 113 -9.36 -36.01 3.63
N CYS A 114 -8.08 -35.75 3.33
CA CYS A 114 -7.04 -36.77 3.39
C CYS A 114 -6.93 -37.43 4.78
N LEU A 115 -7.03 -36.64 5.86
CA LEU A 115 -7.02 -37.17 7.22
C LEU A 115 -8.23 -38.06 7.52
N MET A 116 -9.42 -37.67 7.03
CA MET A 116 -10.65 -38.45 7.19
C MET A 116 -10.60 -39.78 6.43
N GLU A 117 -10.05 -39.76 5.22
CA GLU A 117 -9.90 -40.93 4.35
C GLU A 117 -8.66 -41.78 4.67
N GLN A 118 -7.82 -41.32 5.60
CA GLN A 118 -6.55 -41.96 5.98
C GLN A 118 -5.56 -42.13 4.81
N ILE A 119 -5.58 -41.18 3.88
CA ILE A 119 -4.63 -41.11 2.76
C ILE A 119 -3.57 -40.02 3.04
N PRO A 120 -2.34 -40.18 2.50
CA PRO A 120 -1.33 -39.16 2.64
C PRO A 120 -1.70 -37.91 1.84
N PHE A 121 -1.55 -36.75 2.47
CA PHE A 121 -1.54 -35.47 1.78
C PHE A 121 -0.16 -35.24 1.19
N GLU A 122 -0.07 -35.09 -0.13
CA GLU A 122 1.17 -34.98 -0.88
C GLU A 122 1.25 -33.62 -1.60
N PRO A 123 2.44 -33.02 -1.79
CA PRO A 123 2.60 -31.68 -2.37
C PRO A 123 1.96 -31.48 -3.76
N ASP A 124 1.72 -32.56 -4.50
CA ASP A 124 1.08 -32.57 -5.82
C ASP A 124 -0.45 -32.74 -5.76
N TRP A 125 -1.10 -32.43 -4.63
CA TRP A 125 -2.55 -32.46 -4.50
C TRP A 125 -3.27 -31.67 -5.61
N GLU A 126 -4.45 -32.13 -5.99
CA GLU A 126 -5.26 -31.44 -6.99
C GLU A 126 -5.80 -30.12 -6.42
N SER A 127 -5.61 -29.05 -7.18
CA SER A 127 -6.07 -27.71 -6.81
C SER A 127 -6.44 -26.95 -8.09
N ASP A 128 -7.70 -26.52 -8.16
CA ASP A 128 -8.17 -25.66 -9.23
C ASP A 128 -7.57 -24.26 -9.09
N PHE A 129 -7.44 -23.80 -7.85
CA PHE A 129 -6.95 -22.45 -7.58
C PHE A 129 -5.47 -22.29 -7.90
N ILE A 130 -4.62 -23.31 -7.70
CA ILE A 130 -3.22 -23.29 -8.15
C ILE A 130 -3.18 -23.18 -9.68
N ARG A 131 -4.01 -23.95 -10.40
CA ARG A 131 -4.06 -23.89 -11.87
C ARG A 131 -4.46 -22.49 -12.35
N GLU A 132 -5.45 -21.88 -11.72
CA GLU A 132 -5.88 -20.50 -11.98
C GLU A 132 -4.76 -19.50 -11.71
N ILE A 133 -4.11 -19.57 -10.54
CA ILE A 133 -3.00 -18.69 -10.16
C ILE A 133 -1.85 -18.80 -11.16
N ILE A 134 -1.44 -20.00 -11.56
CA ILE A 134 -0.33 -20.19 -12.50
C ILE A 134 -0.70 -19.67 -13.90
N SER A 135 -1.96 -19.83 -14.32
CA SER A 135 -2.46 -19.25 -15.58
C SER A 135 -2.42 -17.72 -15.56
N GLU A 136 -2.88 -17.10 -14.46
CA GLU A 136 -2.86 -15.63 -14.32
C GLU A 136 -1.47 -15.05 -14.05
N HIS A 137 -0.61 -15.82 -13.39
CA HIS A 137 0.71 -15.41 -12.93
C HIS A 137 1.78 -16.44 -13.33
N PRO A 138 2.13 -16.53 -14.62
CA PRO A 138 3.01 -17.58 -15.16
C PRO A 138 4.45 -17.52 -14.65
N ASN A 139 4.84 -16.44 -13.96
CA ASN A 139 6.17 -16.29 -13.36
C ASN A 139 6.29 -16.97 -11.98
N ILE A 140 5.20 -17.46 -11.41
CA ILE A 140 5.24 -18.22 -10.16
C ILE A 140 5.78 -19.62 -10.45
N ASN A 141 6.76 -20.07 -9.67
CA ASN A 141 7.20 -21.46 -9.69
C ASN A 141 6.17 -22.34 -8.98
N GLU A 142 5.39 -23.11 -9.75
CA GLU A 142 4.33 -23.98 -9.23
C GLU A 142 4.85 -24.99 -8.19
N LYS A 143 6.00 -25.63 -8.47
CA LYS A 143 6.57 -26.64 -7.57
C LYS A 143 6.95 -26.03 -6.21
N GLU A 144 7.54 -24.84 -6.23
CA GLU A 144 7.87 -24.11 -5.01
C GLU A 144 6.61 -23.68 -4.27
N LEU A 145 5.60 -23.15 -4.97
CA LEU A 145 4.34 -22.74 -4.37
C LEU A 145 3.68 -23.91 -3.62
N ARG A 146 3.52 -25.04 -4.31
CA ARG A 146 2.99 -26.29 -3.76
C ARG A 146 3.76 -26.74 -2.51
N GLN A 147 5.09 -26.73 -2.58
CA GLN A 147 5.94 -27.10 -1.45
C GLN A 147 5.74 -26.18 -0.25
N VAL A 148 5.66 -24.86 -0.44
CA VAL A 148 5.49 -23.91 0.67
C VAL A 148 4.10 -24.06 1.30
N VAL A 149 3.06 -24.25 0.48
CA VAL A 149 1.70 -24.52 0.99
C VAL A 149 1.69 -25.82 1.79
N TYR A 150 2.32 -26.88 1.27
CA TYR A 150 2.42 -28.18 1.92
C TYR A 150 3.04 -28.03 3.32
N GLN A 151 4.20 -27.36 3.39
CA GLN A 151 4.91 -27.14 4.64
C GLN A 151 4.07 -26.30 5.62
N TYR A 152 3.35 -25.28 5.13
CA TYR A 152 2.46 -24.51 5.99
C TYR A 152 1.33 -25.37 6.57
N VAL A 153 0.65 -26.16 5.75
CA VAL A 153 -0.46 -27.02 6.19
C VAL A 153 0.02 -28.07 7.19
N LYS A 154 1.21 -28.66 6.99
CA LYS A 154 1.77 -29.68 7.89
C LYS A 154 2.32 -29.13 9.20
N THR A 155 2.85 -27.91 9.22
CA THR A 155 3.62 -27.38 10.37
C THR A 155 2.97 -26.18 11.06
N HIS A 156 2.08 -25.46 10.37
CA HIS A 156 1.54 -24.14 10.75
C HIS A 156 2.60 -23.09 11.08
N TYR A 157 3.82 -23.26 10.57
CA TYR A 157 4.90 -22.30 10.83
C TYR A 157 4.66 -20.99 10.10
N LYS A 158 4.64 -19.89 10.85
CA LYS A 158 4.42 -18.52 10.34
C LYS A 158 5.43 -18.09 9.28
N PHE A 159 6.58 -18.77 9.20
CA PHE A 159 7.55 -18.57 8.14
C PHE A 159 6.92 -18.82 6.76
N HIS A 160 6.30 -19.97 6.54
CA HIS A 160 5.67 -20.33 5.26
C HIS A 160 4.48 -19.42 4.93
N TYR A 161 3.70 -19.01 5.94
CA TYR A 161 2.62 -18.02 5.75
C TYR A 161 3.13 -16.69 5.16
N ARG A 162 4.28 -16.21 5.67
CA ARG A 162 4.93 -14.99 5.19
C ARG A 162 5.55 -15.19 3.82
N GLU A 163 6.09 -16.38 3.55
CA GLU A 163 6.65 -16.76 2.26
C GLU A 163 5.59 -16.78 1.17
N LEU A 164 4.44 -17.44 1.40
CA LEU A 164 3.28 -17.41 0.50
C LEU A 164 2.82 -15.98 0.23
N PHE A 165 2.71 -15.16 1.27
CA PHE A 165 2.37 -13.74 1.10
C PHE A 165 3.36 -13.01 0.17
N ARG A 166 4.67 -13.25 0.33
CA ARG A 166 5.69 -12.63 -0.53
C ARG A 166 5.57 -13.11 -1.99
N MET A 167 5.31 -14.40 -2.20
CA MET A 167 5.10 -14.95 -3.55
C MET A 167 3.88 -14.31 -4.22
N MET A 168 2.74 -14.26 -3.53
CA MET A 168 1.52 -13.64 -4.05
C MET A 168 1.71 -12.15 -4.31
N LYS A 169 2.37 -11.44 -3.40
CA LYS A 169 2.65 -10.02 -3.57
C LYS A 169 3.54 -9.74 -4.77
N ALA A 170 4.60 -10.53 -4.96
CA ALA A 170 5.48 -10.39 -6.13
C ALA A 170 4.73 -10.65 -7.45
N ALA A 171 3.83 -11.64 -7.46
CA ALA A 171 3.01 -11.96 -8.62
C ALA A 171 2.03 -10.84 -8.99
N VAL A 172 1.32 -10.29 -8.00
CA VAL A 172 0.39 -9.16 -8.18
C VAL A 172 1.14 -7.92 -8.67
N GLU A 173 2.28 -7.59 -8.06
CA GLU A 173 3.10 -6.45 -8.49
C GLU A 173 3.63 -6.61 -9.92
N LEU A 174 4.00 -7.82 -10.33
CA LEU A 174 4.54 -8.09 -11.65
C LEU A 174 3.46 -8.01 -12.74
N LYS A 175 2.30 -8.62 -12.52
CA LYS A 175 1.15 -8.56 -13.45
C LYS A 175 0.82 -7.12 -13.81
N GLU A 176 0.72 -6.26 -12.81
CA GLU A 176 0.39 -4.88 -13.05
C GLU A 176 1.52 -4.06 -13.70
N ARG A 177 2.78 -4.36 -13.41
CA ARG A 177 3.91 -3.73 -14.13
C ARG A 177 3.86 -4.07 -15.61
N ILE A 178 3.44 -5.29 -15.98
CA ILE A 178 3.25 -5.70 -17.36
C ILE A 178 2.07 -4.94 -17.98
N GLU A 179 0.93 -4.86 -17.27
CA GLU A 179 -0.27 -4.14 -17.73
C GLU A 179 -0.04 -2.63 -17.93
N LYS A 180 0.80 -1.98 -17.10
CA LYS A 180 1.17 -0.56 -17.27
C LYS A 180 2.14 -0.29 -18.42
N ASN A 181 2.89 -1.31 -18.86
CA ASN A 181 3.89 -1.21 -19.91
C ASN A 181 3.42 -1.75 -21.27
N SER A 182 2.19 -2.29 -21.33
CA SER A 182 1.52 -2.75 -22.55
C SER A 182 0.62 -1.66 -23.13
#